data_AF-A0A2P5L6E2-F1
#
_entry.id   AF-A0A2P5L6E2-F1
#
_cell.length_a   1.000
_cell.length_b   1.000
_cell.length_c   1.000
_cell.angle_alpha   90.00
_cell.angle_beta   90.00
_cell.angle_gamma   90.00
#
_symmetry.space_group_name_H-M   'P 1'
#
loop_
_entity.id
_entity.type
_entity.pdbx_description
1 polymer ?
#
loop_
_entity_poly.entity_id
_entity_poly.type
_entity_poly.pdbx_seq_one_letter_code
_entity_poly.pdbx_strand_id
1 'polypeptide(L)'
;MINTAISIPGSRLFVFPVHTIKHDQGYAYTLKLPDEFAPGDSDEQPYASKIILFENGVAMWPAHALHEHIRLTGKGLYSHYGRFIWFSASDNSSPMTNGYRYEIFIPGGLQNDKQPASGYTSP
;
A
#
# COMPACT_ATOMS: atom_id res chain seq x y z
N MET A 1 21.43 10.25 -19.63
CA MET A 1 20.15 10.39 -18.92
C MET A 1 20.36 9.85 -17.52
N ILE A 2 20.43 10.72 -16.51
CA ILE A 2 20.59 10.29 -15.13
C ILE A 2 19.20 9.99 -14.55
N ASN A 3 18.85 8.71 -14.44
CA ASN A 3 17.71 8.28 -13.62
C ASN A 3 18.14 8.42 -12.16
N THR A 4 18.09 9.64 -11.64
CA THR A 4 18.21 9.87 -10.20
C THR A 4 16.91 9.36 -9.58
N ALA A 5 16.94 8.17 -9.00
CA ALA A 5 15.89 7.72 -8.11
C ALA A 5 15.83 8.72 -6.95
N ILE A 6 14.82 9.59 -6.96
CA ILE A 6 14.56 10.52 -5.87
C ILE A 6 14.21 9.64 -4.67
N SER A 7 15.13 9.50 -3.72
CA SER A 7 14.82 8.94 -2.41
C SER A 7 13.88 9.92 -1.73
N ILE A 8 12.59 9.58 -1.66
CA ILE A 8 11.59 10.42 -0.99
C ILE A 8 11.85 10.26 0.52
N PRO A 9 12.25 11.31 1.24
CA PRO A 9 12.52 11.22 2.67
C PRO A 9 11.30 10.67 3.42
N GLY A 10 11.54 9.70 4.31
CA GLY A 10 10.48 9.08 5.10
C GLY A 10 9.59 8.07 4.34
N SER A 11 9.80 7.87 3.04
CA SER A 11 9.16 6.79 2.31
C SER A 11 9.73 5.43 2.69
N ARG A 12 8.89 4.40 2.67
CA ARG A 12 9.27 3.05 3.04
C ARG A 12 8.69 2.06 2.05
N LEU A 13 9.48 1.07 1.67
CA LEU A 13 9.05 -0.05 0.83
C LEU A 13 9.12 -1.33 1.65
N PHE A 14 8.02 -2.04 1.74
CA PHE A 14 7.91 -3.28 2.51
C PHE A 14 7.61 -4.44 1.59
N VAL A 15 8.41 -5.50 1.69
CA VAL A 15 8.15 -6.76 1.01
C VAL A 15 7.39 -7.66 1.96
N PHE A 16 6.27 -8.19 1.51
CA PHE A 16 5.49 -9.10 2.32
C PHE A 16 5.77 -10.56 1.95
N PRO A 17 6.13 -11.41 2.93
CA PRO A 17 6.32 -12.83 2.68
C PRO A 17 5.01 -13.50 2.27
N VAL A 18 5.08 -14.43 1.32
CA VAL A 18 3.90 -15.15 0.82
C VAL A 18 3.07 -15.81 1.93
N HIS A 19 3.70 -16.30 3.00
CA HIS A 19 3.01 -16.98 4.11
C HIS A 19 2.06 -16.06 4.91
N THR A 20 2.21 -14.73 4.81
CA THR A 20 1.32 -13.76 5.46
C THR A 20 0.06 -13.49 4.64
N ILE A 21 0.05 -13.86 3.36
CA ILE A 21 -1.11 -13.72 2.47
C ILE A 21 -2.11 -14.82 2.80
N LYS A 22 -3.39 -14.45 2.90
CA LYS A 22 -4.51 -15.39 3.13
C LYS A 22 -5.52 -15.26 2.01
N HIS A 23 -6.09 -16.38 1.57
CA HIS A 23 -7.24 -16.34 0.67
C HIS A 23 -8.45 -15.80 1.43
N ASP A 24 -9.20 -14.88 0.81
CA ASP A 24 -10.48 -14.38 1.32
C ASP A 24 -11.61 -15.11 0.60
N GLN A 25 -11.91 -14.69 -0.64
CA GLN A 25 -12.94 -15.29 -1.50
C GLN A 25 -12.66 -14.96 -2.97
N GLY A 26 -13.06 -15.85 -3.90
CA GLY A 26 -12.88 -15.61 -5.34
C GLY A 26 -11.43 -15.30 -5.68
N TYR A 27 -11.18 -14.19 -6.38
CA TYR A 27 -9.83 -13.69 -6.68
C TYR A 27 -9.20 -12.87 -5.55
N ALA A 28 -9.91 -12.62 -4.46
CA ALA A 28 -9.44 -11.78 -3.37
C ALA A 28 -8.56 -12.54 -2.36
N TYR A 29 -7.48 -11.88 -1.98
CA TYR A 29 -6.54 -12.27 -0.95
C TYR A 29 -6.38 -11.11 0.03
N THR A 30 -6.07 -11.44 1.27
CA THR A 30 -5.86 -10.48 2.34
C THR A 30 -4.45 -10.53 2.89
N LEU A 31 -3.99 -9.37 3.34
CA LEU A 31 -2.77 -9.21 4.08
C LEU A 31 -3.00 -8.26 5.26
N LYS A 32 -2.68 -8.69 6.48
CA LYS A 32 -2.76 -7.83 7.67
C LYS A 32 -1.50 -6.98 7.76
N LEU A 33 -1.67 -5.66 7.90
CA LEU A 33 -0.57 -4.74 8.11
C LEU A 33 -0.18 -4.66 9.60
N PRO A 34 1.14 -4.63 9.91
CA PRO A 34 1.67 -4.34 11.25
C PRO A 34 1.26 -2.96 11.78
N ASP A 35 1.00 -2.81 13.08
CA ASP A 35 0.37 -1.62 13.70
C ASP A 35 1.08 -0.29 13.41
N GLU A 36 2.36 -0.29 13.03
CA GLU A 36 3.10 0.90 12.61
C GLU A 36 2.61 1.55 11.29
N PHE A 37 1.82 0.82 10.49
CA PHE A 37 1.18 1.38 9.30
C PHE A 37 0.01 2.28 9.72
N ALA A 38 -0.20 3.42 9.07
CA ALA A 38 -1.45 4.15 9.26
C ALA A 38 -2.63 3.28 8.78
N PRO A 39 -3.82 3.36 9.40
CA PRO A 39 -4.99 2.69 8.89
C PRO A 39 -5.32 3.18 7.48
N GLY A 40 -5.93 2.29 6.70
CA GLY A 40 -6.40 2.59 5.35
C GLY A 40 -7.72 3.32 5.34
N ASP A 41 -8.44 3.10 4.26
CA ASP A 41 -9.79 3.60 4.05
C ASP A 41 -10.75 3.04 5.12
N SER A 42 -11.82 3.79 5.35
CA SER A 42 -12.97 3.36 6.13
C SER A 42 -14.24 3.84 5.44
N ASP A 43 -15.40 3.45 5.98
CA ASP A 43 -16.69 3.91 5.45
C ASP A 43 -16.81 5.44 5.59
N GLU A 44 -16.20 6.04 6.62
CA GLU A 44 -16.16 7.48 6.86
C GLU A 44 -15.11 8.20 6.00
N GLN A 45 -14.01 7.51 5.65
CA GLN A 45 -12.90 8.07 4.88
C GLN A 45 -12.47 7.10 3.76
N PRO A 46 -13.24 7.02 2.65
CA PRO A 46 -13.06 5.98 1.63
C PRO A 46 -11.82 6.17 0.74
N TYR A 47 -11.07 7.27 0.91
CA TYR A 47 -9.87 7.60 0.14
C TYR A 47 -8.72 8.10 1.05
N ALA A 48 -8.69 7.67 2.30
CA ALA A 48 -7.65 8.05 3.26
C ALA A 48 -6.30 7.41 2.96
N SER A 49 -6.31 6.20 2.41
CA SER A 49 -5.11 5.44 2.11
C SER A 49 -4.26 6.13 1.05
N LYS A 50 -2.95 6.18 1.29
CA LYS A 50 -1.96 6.72 0.35
C LYS A 50 -0.94 5.68 -0.11
N ILE A 51 -1.06 4.45 0.38
CA ILE A 51 -0.09 3.41 0.04
C ILE A 51 -0.26 2.99 -1.42
N ILE A 52 0.82 2.43 -1.98
CA ILE A 52 0.80 1.86 -3.33
C ILE A 52 1.22 0.41 -3.21
N LEU A 53 0.38 -0.51 -3.72
CA LEU A 53 0.73 -1.92 -3.83
C LEU A 53 1.45 -2.17 -5.16
N PHE A 54 2.50 -2.97 -5.14
CA PHE A 54 3.26 -3.38 -6.31
C PHE A 54 3.24 -4.91 -6.44
N GLU A 55 3.18 -5.38 -7.67
CA GLU A 55 3.40 -6.78 -8.06
C GLU A 55 4.59 -6.83 -9.01
N ASN A 56 5.65 -7.55 -8.63
CA ASN A 56 6.90 -7.63 -9.39
C ASN A 56 7.49 -6.25 -9.77
N GLY A 57 7.37 -5.27 -8.88
CA GLY A 57 7.83 -3.90 -9.11
C GLY A 57 6.92 -3.05 -10.01
N VAL A 58 5.78 -3.58 -10.47
CA VAL A 58 4.76 -2.84 -11.22
C VAL A 58 3.66 -2.38 -10.26
N ALA A 59 3.38 -1.08 -10.26
CA ALA A 59 2.30 -0.52 -9.44
C ALA A 59 0.96 -1.10 -9.87
N MET A 60 0.19 -1.59 -8.89
CA MET A 60 -1.14 -2.11 -9.11
C MET A 60 -2.15 -0.96 -9.09
N TRP A 61 -3.18 -1.07 -9.92
CA TRP A 61 -4.28 -0.11 -10.06
C TRP A 61 -5.50 -0.85 -10.61
N PRO A 62 -6.75 -0.54 -10.21
CA PRO A 62 -7.16 0.50 -9.25
C PRO A 62 -6.86 0.22 -7.78
N ALA A 63 -6.52 1.31 -7.09
CA ALA A 63 -6.59 1.43 -5.63
C ALA A 63 -8.04 1.71 -5.18
N HIS A 64 -8.30 1.61 -3.87
CA HIS A 64 -9.62 1.90 -3.26
C HIS A 64 -10.77 1.08 -3.88
N ALA A 65 -10.46 -0.12 -4.38
CA ALA A 65 -11.45 -0.96 -5.03
C ALA A 65 -12.47 -1.51 -4.02
N LEU A 66 -13.75 -1.59 -4.41
CA LEU A 66 -14.74 -2.30 -3.61
C LEU A 66 -14.32 -3.77 -3.43
N HIS A 67 -14.41 -4.29 -2.20
CA HIS A 67 -14.00 -5.67 -1.91
C HIS A 67 -14.74 -6.70 -2.78
N GLU A 68 -16.01 -6.43 -3.12
CA GLU A 68 -16.78 -7.26 -4.04
C GLU A 68 -16.14 -7.32 -5.44
N HIS A 69 -15.67 -6.19 -5.99
CA HIS A 69 -15.01 -6.18 -7.29
C HIS A 69 -13.67 -6.93 -7.26
N ILE A 70 -12.94 -6.87 -6.15
CA ILE A 70 -11.71 -7.66 -5.98
C ILE A 70 -12.04 -9.16 -6.00
N ARG A 71 -13.12 -9.59 -5.34
CA ARG A 71 -13.55 -11.00 -5.30
C ARG A 71 -14.01 -11.50 -6.66
N LEU A 72 -14.83 -10.71 -7.36
CA LEU A 72 -15.51 -11.14 -8.59
C LEU A 72 -14.68 -10.92 -9.85
N THR A 73 -14.01 -9.78 -9.96
CA THR A 73 -13.25 -9.38 -11.16
C THR A 73 -11.76 -9.66 -10.99
N GLY A 74 -11.19 -9.27 -9.85
CA GLY A 74 -9.76 -9.31 -9.63
C GLY A 74 -8.99 -8.39 -10.59
N LYS A 75 -7.97 -8.91 -11.28
CA LYS A 75 -7.15 -8.21 -12.29
C LYS A 75 -6.33 -7.05 -11.75
N GLY A 76 -5.71 -7.27 -10.59
CA GLY A 76 -4.82 -6.27 -9.98
C GLY A 76 -5.54 -5.20 -9.19
N LEU A 77 -6.86 -5.33 -8.98
CA LEU A 77 -7.61 -4.50 -8.05
C LEU A 77 -7.08 -4.67 -6.63
N TYR A 78 -7.02 -3.57 -5.87
CA TYR A 78 -6.74 -3.63 -4.44
C TYR A 78 -7.43 -2.51 -3.65
N SER A 79 -7.55 -2.76 -2.34
CA SER A 79 -8.07 -1.86 -1.33
C SER A 79 -7.22 -1.96 -0.07
N HIS A 80 -6.91 -0.83 0.54
CA HIS A 80 -6.36 -0.78 1.87
C HIS A 80 -7.47 -0.29 2.79
N TYR A 81 -8.07 -1.18 3.57
CA TYR A 81 -9.21 -0.86 4.41
C TYR A 81 -8.91 -1.24 5.87
N GLY A 82 -9.03 -0.28 6.78
CA GLY A 82 -8.62 -0.44 8.17
C GLY A 82 -7.17 -0.93 8.31
N ARG A 83 -6.99 -2.19 8.72
CA ARG A 83 -5.67 -2.81 8.99
C ARG A 83 -5.23 -3.82 7.93
N PHE A 84 -5.96 -3.91 6.82
CA PHE A 84 -5.79 -4.99 5.85
C PHE A 84 -5.69 -4.44 4.43
N ILE A 85 -4.92 -5.16 3.62
CA ILE A 85 -4.99 -5.06 2.18
C ILE A 85 -5.88 -6.18 1.67
N TRP A 86 -6.92 -5.84 0.91
CA TRP A 86 -7.58 -6.76 0.00
C TRP A 86 -6.99 -6.55 -1.40
N PHE A 87 -6.61 -7.62 -2.09
CA PHE A 87 -6.08 -7.51 -3.45
C PHE A 87 -6.26 -8.80 -4.24
N SER A 88 -6.01 -8.73 -5.54
CA SER A 88 -5.92 -9.86 -6.46
C SER A 88 -4.66 -9.74 -7.30
N ALA A 89 -4.06 -10.87 -7.73
CA ALA A 89 -2.97 -10.82 -8.71
C ALA A 89 -3.43 -10.22 -10.04
N SER A 90 -2.52 -9.60 -10.80
CA SER A 90 -2.88 -8.92 -12.07
C SER A 90 -3.45 -9.89 -13.12
N ASP A 91 -3.00 -11.13 -13.11
CA ASP A 91 -3.45 -12.20 -14.01
C ASP A 91 -4.55 -13.10 -13.40
N ASN A 92 -4.97 -12.84 -12.15
CA ASN A 92 -5.85 -13.67 -11.31
C ASN A 92 -5.28 -15.02 -10.86
N SER A 93 -3.97 -15.25 -11.04
CA SER A 93 -3.31 -16.39 -10.40
C SER A 93 -3.32 -16.24 -8.87
N SER A 94 -3.04 -17.33 -8.15
CA SER A 94 -2.97 -17.27 -6.69
C SER A 94 -1.66 -16.61 -6.24
N PRO A 95 -1.69 -15.49 -5.49
CA PRO A 95 -0.51 -14.86 -4.88
C PRO A 95 0.28 -15.78 -3.96
N MET A 96 -0.35 -16.86 -3.48
CA MET A 96 0.30 -17.85 -2.62
C MET A 96 1.22 -18.82 -3.38
N THR A 97 1.10 -18.92 -4.70
CA THR A 97 1.78 -19.95 -5.51
C THR A 97 2.37 -19.43 -6.82
N ASN A 98 2.01 -18.22 -7.27
CA ASN A 98 2.46 -17.67 -8.55
C ASN A 98 3.94 -17.23 -8.56
N GLY A 99 4.60 -17.19 -7.39
CA GLY A 99 6.00 -16.78 -7.26
C GLY A 99 6.22 -15.28 -7.46
N TYR A 100 5.16 -14.47 -7.49
CA TYR A 100 5.26 -13.03 -7.62
C TYR A 100 5.70 -12.39 -6.31
N ARG A 101 6.41 -11.28 -6.42
CA ARG A 101 6.84 -10.46 -5.29
C ARG A 101 5.87 -9.31 -5.09
N TYR A 102 5.25 -9.26 -3.92
CA TYR A 102 4.32 -8.21 -3.53
C TYR A 102 4.97 -7.23 -2.57
N GLU A 103 4.80 -5.93 -2.84
CA GLU A 103 5.40 -4.87 -2.06
C GLU A 103 4.43 -3.74 -1.79
N ILE A 104 4.56 -3.11 -0.62
CA ILE A 104 3.80 -1.92 -0.27
C ILE A 104 4.76 -0.75 -0.12
N PHE A 105 4.52 0.27 -0.92
CA PHE A 105 5.15 1.57 -0.75
C PHE A 105 4.27 2.45 0.13
N ILE A 106 4.87 2.96 1.20
CA ILE A 106 4.30 4.04 2.00
C ILE A 106 4.98 5.33 1.55
N PRO A 107 4.26 6.28 0.96
CA PRO A 107 4.81 7.60 0.71
C PRO A 107 5.27 8.20 2.03
N GLY A 108 6.48 8.74 2.03
CA GLY A 108 6.90 9.60 3.13
C GLY A 108 5.92 10.75 3.22
N GLY A 109 5.57 11.17 4.44
CA GLY A 109 5.05 12.52 4.59
C GLY A 109 6.09 13.46 4.00
N LEU A 110 5.66 14.50 3.27
CA LEU A 110 6.44 15.73 3.32
C LEU A 110 6.60 15.97 4.83
N GLN A 111 7.79 15.76 5.38
CA GLN A 111 8.12 16.42 6.62
C GLN A 111 7.90 17.89 6.28
N ASN A 112 6.77 18.45 6.71
CA ASN A 112 6.80 19.83 7.13
C ASN A 112 7.90 19.81 8.18
N ASP A 113 9.09 20.23 7.75
CA ASP A 113 10.19 20.50 8.65
C ASP A 113 9.56 21.15 9.86
N LYS A 114 9.71 20.52 11.02
CA LYS A 114 9.49 21.24 12.25
C LYS A 114 10.29 22.51 12.08
N GLN A 115 9.58 23.62 11.97
CA GLN A 115 10.11 24.96 12.11
C GLN A 115 11.27 24.88 13.12
N PRO A 116 12.51 25.19 12.75
CA PRO A 116 13.55 25.23 13.76
C PRO A 116 13.09 26.27 14.78
N ALA A 117 12.97 25.84 16.03
CA ALA A 117 12.93 26.74 17.15
C ALA A 117 14.23 27.54 17.11
N SER A 118 14.21 28.69 16.43
CA SER A 118 15.22 29.71 16.58
C SER A 118 14.60 30.82 17.40
N GLY A 119 15.14 30.97 18.61
CA GLY A 119 14.73 32.00 19.55
C GLY A 119 14.98 33.37 18.94
N TYR A 120 13.94 34.19 18.92
CA TYR A 120 14.11 35.63 18.93
C TYR A 120 14.26 36.06 20.38
N THR A 121 15.49 36.35 20.78
CA THR A 121 15.73 37.32 21.86
C THR A 121 15.61 38.71 21.25
N SER A 122 14.58 39.45 21.64
CA SER A 122 14.45 40.87 21.33
C SER A 122 15.55 41.68 22.04
N PRO A 123 16.14 42.69 21.39
CA PRO A 123 16.53 43.93 22.06
C PRO A 123 15.31 44.83 22.32
#